data_AF-A0A7S2DJ17-F1
#
_entry.id   AF-A0A7S2DJ17-F1
#
_cell.length_a   1.000
_cell.length_b   1.000
_cell.length_c   1.000
_cell.angle_alpha   90.00
_cell.angle_beta   90.00
_cell.angle_gamma   90.00
#
_symmetry.space_group_name_H-M   'P 1'
#
loop_
_entity.id
_entity.type
_entity.pdbx_description
1 polymer ?
#
loop_
_entity_poly.entity_id
_entity_poly.type
_entity_poly.pdbx_seq_one_letter_code
_entity_poly.pdbx_strand_id
1 'polypeptide(L)'
;QLLAEVSRRAPHLPVEVAWRFDQHLKGDGVEVLKHGLTARRTSDEELVVLGDAALPTAPGRAPYLEVRLDERGEDIGDSLNDFGFGVTACDPEEIGELGSVADEVPRSWVVDF
;
A
#
# COMPACT_ATOMS: atom_id res chain seq x y z
N GLN A 1 19.21 3.95 -11.00
CA GLN A 1 20.53 3.43 -11.42
C GLN A 1 20.71 1.93 -11.13
N LEU A 2 20.26 1.40 -9.99
CA LEU A 2 20.44 -0.03 -9.64
C LEU A 2 19.67 -0.98 -10.57
N LEU A 3 18.38 -0.72 -10.84
CA LEU A 3 17.54 -1.55 -11.70
C LEU A 3 18.10 -1.69 -13.13
N ALA A 4 18.55 -0.59 -13.72
CA ALA A 4 19.17 -0.58 -15.04
C ALA A 4 20.47 -1.41 -15.07
N GLU A 5 21.26 -1.38 -14.00
CA GLU A 5 22.48 -2.16 -13.87
C GLU A 5 22.20 -3.67 -13.70
N VAL A 6 21.16 -4.02 -12.92
CA VAL A 6 20.73 -5.42 -12.73
C VAL A 6 20.15 -5.99 -14.03
N SER A 7 19.28 -5.26 -14.73
CA SER A 7 18.76 -5.67 -16.03
C SER A 7 19.87 -5.83 -17.08
N ARG A 8 20.95 -5.03 -16.98
CA ARG A 8 22.11 -5.14 -17.87
C ARG A 8 22.98 -6.36 -17.57
N ARG A 9 23.24 -6.67 -16.29
CA ARG A 9 24.14 -7.77 -15.89
C ARG A 9 23.46 -9.12 -15.80
N ALA A 10 22.16 -9.15 -15.53
CA ALA A 10 21.36 -10.36 -15.40
C ALA A 10 20.02 -10.21 -16.13
N PRO A 11 20.02 -10.12 -17.48
CA PRO A 11 18.82 -9.89 -18.28
C PRO A 11 17.79 -11.03 -18.21
N HIS A 12 18.22 -12.20 -17.74
CA HIS A 12 17.39 -13.39 -17.53
C HIS A 12 16.73 -13.41 -16.15
N LEU A 13 17.14 -12.53 -15.23
CA LEU A 13 16.47 -12.37 -13.94
C LEU A 13 15.28 -11.42 -14.17
N PRO A 14 14.03 -11.89 -13.98
CA PRO A 14 12.88 -11.01 -14.00
C PRO A 14 13.02 -10.06 -12.81
N VAL A 15 13.44 -8.82 -13.08
CA VAL A 15 13.46 -7.76 -12.09
C VAL A 15 12.04 -7.23 -11.99
N GLU A 16 11.20 -7.88 -11.18
CA GLU A 16 9.91 -7.33 -10.80
C GLU A 16 10.13 -6.27 -9.72
N VAL A 17 9.71 -5.03 -10.01
CA VAL A 17 9.49 -4.03 -8.97
C VAL A 17 8.25 -4.49 -8.23
N ALA A 18 8.45 -5.25 -7.15
CA ALA A 18 7.37 -5.61 -6.25
C ALA A 18 6.91 -4.32 -5.55
N TRP A 19 5.66 -3.94 -5.80
CA TRP A 19 4.97 -2.87 -5.09
C TRP A 19 4.98 -3.15 -3.59
N ARG A 20 5.21 -2.13 -2.76
CA ARG A 20 5.29 -2.24 -1.30
C ARG A 20 4.48 -1.15 -0.63
N PHE A 21 4.10 -1.38 0.62
CA PHE A 21 3.64 -0.34 1.51
C PHE A 21 4.79 0.62 1.84
N ASP A 22 4.51 1.91 1.75
CA ASP A 22 5.47 2.96 2.03
C ASP A 22 5.64 3.17 3.54
N GLN A 23 6.89 3.34 4.00
CA GLN A 23 7.22 3.53 5.41
C GLN A 23 6.90 4.94 5.92
N HIS A 24 6.76 5.90 5.02
CA HIS A 24 6.59 7.32 5.28
C HIS A 24 5.21 7.82 4.86
N LEU A 25 4.59 7.23 3.84
CA LEU A 25 3.22 7.54 3.42
C LEU A 25 2.21 6.65 4.15
N LYS A 26 2.18 6.82 5.46
CA LYS A 26 1.25 6.13 6.36
C LYS A 26 0.85 7.05 7.50
N GLY A 27 -0.30 6.77 8.11
CA GLY A 27 -0.65 7.36 9.39
C GLY A 27 0.17 6.77 10.55
N ASP A 28 0.13 7.44 11.71
CA ASP A 28 0.89 7.01 12.89
C ASP A 28 0.37 5.71 13.50
N GLY A 29 -0.90 5.37 13.25
CA GLY A 29 -1.52 4.12 13.68
C GLY A 29 -1.19 2.89 12.84
N VAL A 30 -0.34 3.03 11.83
CA VAL A 30 0.12 1.92 10.98
C VAL A 30 1.61 1.67 11.18
N GLU A 31 1.99 0.41 11.30
CA GLU A 31 3.37 -0.04 11.23
C GLU A 31 3.59 -0.87 9.97
N VAL A 32 4.65 -0.54 9.22
CA VAL A 32 5.03 -1.28 8.01
C VAL A 32 6.21 -2.21 8.32
N LEU A 33 6.01 -3.49 8.07
CA LEU A 33 6.90 -4.59 8.43
C LEU A 33 7.43 -5.31 7.18
N LYS A 34 8.36 -6.25 7.40
CA LYS A 34 8.91 -7.16 6.37
C LYS A 34 9.33 -6.42 5.09
N HIS A 35 10.02 -5.29 5.23
CA HIS A 35 10.47 -4.45 4.13
C HIS A 35 9.34 -3.95 3.21
N GLY A 36 8.19 -3.59 3.76
CA GLY A 36 7.07 -3.05 2.99
C GLY A 36 6.06 -4.08 2.49
N LEU A 37 6.20 -5.35 2.88
CA LEU A 37 5.29 -6.43 2.46
C LEU A 37 4.10 -6.64 3.41
N THR A 38 4.11 -6.00 4.58
CA THR A 38 3.06 -6.15 5.57
C THR A 38 2.80 -4.79 6.21
N ALA A 39 1.53 -4.42 6.33
CA ALA A 39 1.09 -3.30 7.16
C ALA A 39 0.28 -3.86 8.33
N ARG A 40 0.44 -3.27 9.51
CA ARG A 40 -0.23 -3.68 10.74
C ARG A 40 -0.77 -2.45 11.47
N ARG A 41 -2.00 -2.54 11.93
CA ARG A 41 -2.60 -1.54 12.83
C ARG A 41 -1.94 -1.61 14.22
N THR A 42 -1.58 -0.46 14.77
CA THR A 42 -0.97 -0.31 16.10
C THR A 42 -1.73 0.64 17.03
N SER A 43 -2.67 1.42 16.51
CA SER A 43 -3.58 2.29 17.28
C SER A 43 -4.98 2.32 16.65
N ASP A 44 -5.86 3.21 17.10
CA ASP A 44 -7.22 3.38 16.58
C ASP A 44 -7.40 4.60 15.65
N GLU A 45 -6.32 5.35 15.42
CA GLU A 45 -6.35 6.62 14.66
C GLU A 45 -5.31 6.56 13.55
N GLU A 46 -5.53 7.33 12.47
CA GLU A 46 -4.60 7.46 11.34
C GLU A 46 -4.18 6.09 10.74
N LEU A 47 -5.15 5.38 10.16
CA LEU A 47 -5.02 3.97 9.79
C LEU A 47 -4.72 3.73 8.31
N VAL A 48 -4.41 4.79 7.55
CA VAL A 48 -4.17 4.71 6.12
C VAL A 48 -2.69 4.48 5.83
N VAL A 49 -2.40 3.65 4.83
CA VAL A 49 -1.06 3.48 4.26
C VAL A 49 -1.14 3.37 2.75
N LEU A 50 -0.23 4.04 2.05
CA LEU A 50 -0.12 4.02 0.59
C LEU A 50 1.04 3.15 0.12
N GLY A 51 1.07 2.92 -1.19
CA GLY A 51 2.18 2.28 -1.86
C GLY A 51 3.38 3.20 -2.03
N ASP A 52 4.57 2.60 -2.07
CA ASP A 52 5.83 3.30 -2.37
C ASP A 52 6.02 3.63 -3.86
N ALA A 53 5.13 3.12 -4.70
CA ALA A 53 5.13 3.35 -6.14
C ALA A 53 3.71 3.24 -6.73
N ALA A 54 3.52 3.82 -7.91
CA ALA A 54 2.34 3.55 -8.72
C ALA A 54 2.26 2.06 -9.08
N LEU A 55 1.04 1.53 -9.19
CA LEU A 55 0.82 0.15 -9.59
C LEU A 55 1.41 -0.08 -11.01
N PRO A 56 2.24 -1.12 -11.19
CA PRO A 56 2.91 -1.35 -12.46
C PRO A 56 1.88 -1.64 -13.56
N THR A 57 2.01 -0.93 -14.66
CA THR A 57 1.21 -1.15 -15.88
C THR A 57 2.07 -1.89 -16.91
N ALA A 58 1.48 -2.86 -17.61
CA ALA A 58 2.15 -3.56 -18.69
C ALA A 58 1.24 -3.59 -19.93
N PRO A 59 1.78 -3.43 -21.15
CA PRO A 59 0.97 -3.49 -22.36
C PRO A 59 0.14 -4.77 -22.43
N GLY A 60 -1.18 -4.62 -22.57
CA GLY A 60 -2.11 -5.75 -22.66
C GLY A 60 -2.48 -6.43 -21.34
N ARG A 61 -2.02 -5.92 -20.18
CA ARG A 61 -2.37 -6.44 -18.85
C ARG A 61 -2.89 -5.32 -17.95
N ALA A 62 -4.07 -5.52 -17.37
CA ALA A 62 -4.58 -4.61 -16.34
C ALA A 62 -3.66 -4.66 -15.10
N PRO A 63 -3.42 -3.51 -14.43
CA PRO A 63 -2.70 -3.48 -13.17
C PRO A 63 -3.40 -4.38 -12.15
N TYR A 64 -2.62 -5.10 -11.36
CA TYR A 64 -3.13 -6.06 -10.40
C TYR A 64 -2.32 -6.00 -9.11
N LEU A 65 -3.02 -5.95 -7.99
CA LEU A 65 -2.48 -6.02 -6.64
C LEU A 65 -3.32 -7.01 -5.85
N GLU A 66 -2.66 -7.86 -5.07
CA GLU A 66 -3.29 -8.79 -4.14
C GLU A 66 -2.80 -8.46 -2.73
N VAL A 67 -3.72 -8.41 -1.78
CA VAL A 67 -3.42 -8.24 -0.36
C VAL A 67 -4.03 -9.42 0.39
N ARG A 68 -3.23 -10.04 1.25
CA ARG A 68 -3.67 -11.12 2.14
C ARG A 68 -3.85 -10.56 3.55
N LEU A 69 -4.98 -10.87 4.16
CA LEU A 69 -5.25 -10.55 5.56
C LEU A 69 -4.59 -11.63 6.44
N ASP A 70 -3.44 -11.29 7.04
CA ASP A 70 -2.56 -12.24 7.76
C ASP A 70 -3.00 -12.50 9.21
N GLU A 71 -3.41 -11.46 9.94
CA GLU A 71 -3.74 -11.51 11.37
C GLU A 71 -5.08 -10.81 11.61
N ARG A 72 -5.95 -11.42 12.42
CA ARG A 72 -7.11 -10.74 13.01
C ARG A 72 -6.74 -10.44 14.46
N GLY A 73 -6.73 -9.16 14.85
CA GLY A 73 -6.51 -8.79 16.24
C GLY A 73 -7.68 -9.30 17.09
N GLU A 74 -7.39 -10.04 18.16
CA GLU A 74 -8.43 -10.61 19.04
C GLU A 74 -9.15 -9.56 19.91
N ASP A 75 -8.62 -8.33 20.00
CA ASP A 75 -9.03 -7.31 20.99
C ASP A 75 -9.32 -5.90 20.41
N ILE A 76 -9.40 -5.72 19.09
CA ILE A 76 -9.62 -4.38 18.49
C ILE A 76 -11.12 -4.13 18.26
N GLY A 77 -11.92 -4.11 19.32
CA GLY A 77 -13.31 -3.62 19.32
C GLY A 77 -14.31 -4.33 18.39
N ASP A 78 -15.59 -4.06 18.58
CA ASP A 78 -16.69 -4.76 17.87
C ASP A 78 -16.80 -4.45 16.35
N SER A 79 -15.93 -3.62 15.77
CA SER A 79 -15.94 -3.35 14.32
C SER A 79 -14.93 -4.22 13.55
N LEU A 80 -15.24 -5.52 13.50
CA LEU A 80 -14.58 -6.50 12.64
C LEU A 80 -14.67 -6.21 11.12
N ASN A 81 -15.33 -5.10 10.73
CA ASN A 81 -15.81 -4.78 9.38
C ASN A 81 -15.61 -3.28 9.01
N ASP A 82 -14.53 -2.65 9.46
CA ASP A 82 -14.15 -1.30 8.97
C ASP A 82 -12.78 -1.37 8.27
N PHE A 83 -12.65 -2.21 7.24
CA PHE A 83 -11.44 -2.27 6.42
C PHE A 83 -11.71 -1.81 5.00
N GLY A 84 -11.03 -0.74 4.57
CA GLY A 84 -11.05 -0.24 3.20
C GLY A 84 -9.79 -0.62 2.43
N PHE A 85 -9.95 -1.07 1.19
CA PHE A 85 -8.86 -1.23 0.24
C PHE A 85 -9.19 -0.53 -1.08
N GLY A 86 -8.23 0.18 -1.66
CA GLY A 86 -8.49 0.98 -2.83
C GLY A 86 -7.25 1.43 -3.58
N VAL A 87 -7.48 2.29 -4.56
CA VAL A 87 -6.44 2.95 -5.35
C VAL A 87 -6.68 4.45 -5.36
N THR A 88 -5.62 5.23 -5.45
CA THR A 88 -5.69 6.68 -5.63
C THR A 88 -4.91 7.08 -6.89
N ALA A 89 -5.38 8.15 -7.54
CA ALA A 89 -4.66 8.83 -8.62
C ALA A 89 -3.91 10.09 -8.13
N CYS A 90 -3.81 10.29 -6.81
CA CYS A 90 -3.03 11.38 -6.23
C CYS A 90 -1.55 11.02 -6.23
N ASP A 91 -0.71 11.97 -6.65
CA ASP A 91 0.73 11.83 -6.44
C ASP A 91 1.03 11.94 -4.95
N PRO A 92 1.90 11.08 -4.39
CA PRO A 92 2.25 11.12 -2.97
C PRO A 92 2.72 12.49 -2.45
N GLU A 93 3.40 13.27 -3.28
CA GLU A 93 3.88 14.61 -2.92
C GLU A 93 2.75 15.64 -2.78
N GLU A 94 1.58 15.38 -3.36
CA GLU A 94 0.39 16.23 -3.25
C GLU A 94 -0.43 15.93 -1.97
N ILE A 95 -0.09 14.85 -1.26
CA ILE A 95 -0.82 14.40 -0.08
C ILE A 95 -0.23 15.08 1.15
N GLY A 96 -0.92 16.11 1.66
CA GLY A 96 -0.51 16.82 2.86
C GLY A 96 -0.72 16.01 4.14
N GLU A 97 -1.89 15.40 4.27
CA GLU A 97 -2.28 14.58 5.43
C GLU A 97 -3.04 13.35 4.90
N LEU A 98 -2.61 12.17 5.34
CA LEU A 98 -3.32 10.93 5.07
C LEU A 98 -4.46 10.87 6.07
N GLY A 99 -5.69 10.99 5.58
CA GLY A 99 -6.88 10.96 6.42
C GLY A 99 -6.93 9.74 7.35
N SER A 100 -7.91 9.73 8.25
CA SER A 100 -8.08 8.64 9.21
C SER A 100 -8.57 7.35 8.55
N VAL A 101 -9.25 7.47 7.41
CA VAL A 101 -9.84 6.37 6.63
C VAL A 101 -9.49 6.49 5.13
N ALA A 102 -9.59 5.38 4.41
CA ALA A 102 -9.08 5.29 3.04
C ALA A 102 -9.83 6.18 2.03
N ASP A 103 -11.12 6.45 2.24
CA ASP A 103 -11.94 7.29 1.35
C ASP A 103 -11.63 8.79 1.46
N GLU A 104 -11.01 9.22 2.57
CA GLU A 104 -10.50 10.58 2.76
C GLU A 104 -9.26 10.87 1.91
N VAL A 105 -8.58 9.83 1.40
CA VAL A 105 -7.45 10.01 0.47
C VAL A 105 -7.97 10.68 -0.81
N PRO A 106 -7.39 11.81 -1.26
CA PRO A 106 -7.85 12.51 -2.45
C PRO A 106 -7.85 11.62 -3.68
N ARG A 107 -8.86 11.78 -4.56
CA ARG A 107 -8.98 11.06 -5.84
C ARG A 107 -8.86 9.53 -5.66
N SER A 108 -9.46 8.99 -4.59
CA SER A 108 -9.46 7.57 -4.27
C SER A 108 -10.72 6.85 -4.78
N TRP A 109 -10.58 5.55 -5.00
CA TRP A 109 -11.66 4.60 -5.20
C TRP A 109 -11.42 3.44 -4.25
N VAL A 110 -12.30 3.29 -3.26
CA VAL A 110 -12.15 2.36 -2.14
C VAL A 110 -13.30 1.35 -2.15
N VAL A 111 -13.00 0.13 -1.75
CA VAL A 111 -13.97 -0.93 -1.42
C VAL A 111 -13.85 -1.22 0.06
N ASP A 112 -14.94 -1.01 0.79
CA ASP A 112 -15.02 -1.23 2.24
C ASP A 112 -15.65 -2.59 2.56
N PHE A 113 -15.20 -3.22 3.64
CA PHE A 113 -15.61 -4.55 4.11
C PHE A 113 -15.93 -4.56 5.60
#